data_AF-A0A496LK15-F1
#
_entry.id   AF-A0A496LK15-F1
#
_cell.length_a   1.000
_cell.length_b   1.000
_cell.length_c   1.000
_cell.angle_alpha   90.00
_cell.angle_beta   90.00
_cell.angle_gamma   90.00
#
_symmetry.space_group_name_H-M   'P 1'
#
loop_
_entity.id
_entity.type
_entity.pdbx_description
1 polymer ?
#
loop_
_entity_poly.entity_id
_entity_poly.type
_entity_poly.pdbx_seq_one_letter_code
_entity_poly.pdbx_strand_id
1 'polypeptide(L)'
;MNKAITNKDSQTIITVEEFYRLYSREYEQGLIYPVCPNCGRKLILYGIHSLEVKARFNHPEHSENCELSDTKKAAQIPDYDFQNRKILDELKNQENRKKIYAICKDIINNKFKFSEFYELEKIAKNRNIYYYKNLEIWMIPYILLTLKNFDIMKKNGDDLYTVQFVLKNSLRATIGNKHLKFELNKIFSDSKKPAPPYSYSISKEQFEDIDISWIKYD
;
A
#
# COMPACT_ATOMS: atom_id res chain seq x y z
N MET A 1 11.04 10.97 -7.36
CA MET A 1 10.12 11.23 -6.22
C MET A 1 10.61 12.44 -5.43
N ASN A 2 9.75 13.18 -4.74
CA ASN A 2 10.13 14.47 -4.12
C ASN A 2 10.18 14.42 -2.58
N LYS A 3 9.94 13.25 -1.99
CA LYS A 3 9.88 13.03 -0.55
C LYS A 3 10.62 11.73 -0.22
N ALA A 4 11.30 11.69 0.90
CA ALA A 4 12.00 10.52 1.42
C ALA A 4 11.89 10.49 2.95
N ILE A 5 12.40 9.42 3.57
CA ILE A 5 12.83 9.39 4.98
C ILE A 5 14.36 9.30 5.00
N THR A 6 14.99 9.28 6.17
CA THR A 6 16.45 9.06 6.26
C THR A 6 16.75 7.67 6.81
N ASN A 7 18.00 7.22 6.67
CA ASN A 7 18.48 5.99 7.32
C ASN A 7 18.57 6.10 8.85
N LYS A 8 18.49 7.30 9.42
CA LYS A 8 18.54 7.55 10.86
C LYS A 8 17.17 7.82 11.49
N ASP A 9 16.26 8.38 10.70
CA ASP A 9 14.90 8.72 11.11
C ASP A 9 13.90 8.27 10.04
N SER A 10 13.10 7.26 10.40
CA SER A 10 12.04 6.68 9.57
C SER A 10 10.68 7.33 9.76
N GLN A 11 10.57 8.33 10.64
CA GLN A 11 9.30 8.95 11.04
C GLN A 11 9.14 10.38 10.50
N THR A 12 10.19 10.97 9.94
CA THR A 12 10.12 12.31 9.35
C THR A 12 10.23 12.23 7.84
N ILE A 13 9.16 12.64 7.14
CA ILE A 13 9.21 12.89 5.70
C ILE A 13 10.04 14.15 5.45
N ILE A 14 10.99 14.04 4.53
CA ILE A 14 11.86 15.14 4.13
C ILE A 14 11.79 15.37 2.62
N THR A 15 11.78 16.63 2.21
CA THR A 15 11.94 17.03 0.80
C THR A 15 13.40 16.99 0.37
N VAL A 16 13.65 17.13 -0.93
CA VAL A 16 15.00 17.11 -1.48
C VAL A 16 15.80 18.32 -1.01
N GLU A 17 15.16 19.48 -0.99
CA GLU A 17 15.72 20.75 -0.57
C GLU A 17 16.02 20.75 0.93
N GLU A 18 15.10 20.26 1.77
CA GLU A 18 15.33 20.10 3.20
C GLU A 18 16.47 19.11 3.50
N PHE A 19 16.48 17.97 2.80
CA PHE A 19 17.53 16.97 2.98
C PHE A 19 18.90 17.54 2.65
N TYR A 20 19.02 18.20 1.50
CA TYR A 20 20.29 18.79 1.09
C TYR A 20 20.73 19.91 2.06
N ARG A 21 19.80 20.75 2.52
CA ARG A 21 20.10 21.81 3.49
C ARG A 21 20.58 21.28 4.84
N LEU A 22 19.98 20.19 5.34
CA LEU A 22 20.25 19.67 6.68
C LEU A 22 21.40 18.65 6.72
N TYR A 23 21.63 17.90 5.64
CA TYR A 23 22.47 16.70 5.66
C TYR A 23 23.48 16.62 4.51
N SER A 24 23.76 17.70 3.77
CA SER A 24 24.70 17.65 2.62
C SER A 24 26.06 17.07 2.99
N ARG A 25 26.66 17.53 4.09
CA ARG A 25 27.99 17.09 4.55
C ARG A 25 27.99 15.61 4.95
N GLU A 26 27.02 15.19 5.76
CA GLU A 26 26.88 13.81 6.22
C GLU A 26 26.54 12.87 5.07
N TYR A 27 25.82 13.35 4.06
CA TYR A 27 25.51 12.61 2.85
C TYR A 27 26.74 12.35 1.99
N GLU A 28 27.59 13.35 1.79
CA GLU A 28 28.89 13.20 1.09
C GLU A 28 29.80 12.19 1.81
N GLN A 29 29.74 12.15 3.14
CA GLN A 29 30.47 11.18 3.97
C GLN A 29 29.78 9.80 4.04
N GLY A 30 28.59 9.64 3.44
CA GLY A 30 27.82 8.40 3.46
C GLY A 30 27.17 8.04 4.81
N LEU A 31 27.19 8.96 5.78
CA LEU A 31 26.68 8.75 7.14
C LEU A 31 25.14 8.85 7.19
N ILE A 32 24.58 9.80 6.44
CA ILE A 32 23.13 10.01 6.31
C ILE A 32 22.75 9.92 4.85
N TYR A 33 21.71 9.15 4.52
CA TYR A 33 21.22 9.04 3.14
C TYR A 33 19.70 8.96 3.08
N PRO A 34 19.09 9.46 1.98
CA PRO A 34 17.66 9.37 1.82
C PRO A 34 17.27 7.91 1.55
N VAL A 35 16.12 7.52 2.08
CA VAL A 35 15.56 6.18 2.02
C VAL A 35 14.12 6.27 1.52
N CYS A 36 13.75 5.35 0.64
CA CYS A 36 12.39 5.26 0.13
C CYS A 36 11.42 4.86 1.24
N PRO A 37 10.38 5.65 1.54
CA PRO A 37 9.39 5.29 2.56
C PRO A 37 8.57 4.05 2.18
N ASN A 38 8.51 3.66 0.91
CA ASN A 38 7.76 2.49 0.46
C ASN A 38 8.59 1.19 0.46
N CYS A 39 9.86 1.22 0.07
CA CYS A 39 10.66 -0.02 -0.06
C CYS A 39 11.88 -0.09 0.85
N GLY A 40 12.16 0.96 1.62
CA GLY A 40 13.30 1.02 2.54
C GLY A 40 14.67 1.07 1.85
N ARG A 41 14.72 1.14 0.51
CA ARG A 41 16.00 1.21 -0.23
C ARG A 41 16.59 2.61 -0.19
N LYS A 42 17.93 2.67 -0.21
CA LYS A 42 18.68 3.91 -0.36
C LYS A 42 18.32 4.59 -1.68
N LEU A 43 18.07 5.89 -1.62
CA LEU A 43 17.82 6.77 -2.75
C LEU A 43 19.08 7.62 -3.03
N ILE A 44 19.12 8.19 -4.23
CA ILE A 44 20.17 9.14 -4.64
C ILE A 44 19.55 10.50 -4.95
N LEU A 45 20.31 11.58 -4.69
CA LEU A 45 19.96 12.92 -5.12
C LEU A 45 20.21 13.07 -6.62
N TYR A 46 19.25 13.67 -7.33
CA TYR A 46 19.38 13.98 -8.75
C TYR A 46 18.97 15.43 -9.02
N GLY A 47 19.75 16.13 -9.84
CA GLY A 47 19.45 17.48 -10.28
C GLY A 47 19.55 18.57 -9.19
N ILE A 48 20.13 18.28 -8.03
CA ILE A 48 20.20 19.24 -6.90
C ILE A 48 20.96 20.54 -7.23
N HIS A 49 21.90 20.47 -8.17
CA HIS A 49 22.69 21.62 -8.65
C HIS A 49 22.28 22.11 -10.05
N SER A 50 21.24 21.54 -10.64
CA SER A 50 20.80 21.91 -11.98
C SER A 50 19.75 23.03 -11.90
N LEU A 51 19.92 24.05 -12.74
CA LEU A 51 18.92 25.11 -12.91
C LEU A 51 17.79 24.70 -13.88
N GLU A 52 18.02 23.67 -14.69
CA GLU A 52 17.08 23.21 -15.73
C GLU A 52 16.25 22.01 -15.27
N VAL A 53 16.78 21.23 -14.31
CA VAL A 53 16.18 19.98 -13.87
C VAL A 53 15.72 20.11 -12.44
N LYS A 54 14.42 19.90 -12.21
CA LYS A 54 13.86 19.86 -10.86
C LYS A 54 14.52 18.76 -10.01
N ALA A 55 15.05 19.17 -8.86
CA ALA A 55 15.67 18.28 -7.89
C ALA A 55 14.69 17.20 -7.42
N ARG A 56 15.18 15.96 -7.33
CA ARG A 56 14.39 14.79 -6.93
C ARG A 56 15.25 13.71 -6.30
N PHE A 57 14.62 12.85 -5.51
CA PHE A 57 15.19 11.56 -5.16
C PHE A 57 14.91 10.54 -6.27
N ASN A 58 15.92 9.74 -6.62
CA ASN A 58 15.80 8.63 -7.57
C ASN A 58 16.18 7.31 -6.89
N HIS A 59 15.58 6.21 -7.35
CA HIS A 59 16.12 4.89 -7.05
C HIS A 59 17.36 4.68 -7.95
N PRO A 60 18.48 4.16 -7.40
CA PRO A 60 19.74 3.99 -8.15
C PRO A 60 19.63 2.98 -9.30
N GLU A 61 18.69 2.03 -9.18
CA GLU A 61 18.27 1.12 -10.25
C GLU A 61 16.75 1.14 -10.26
N HIS A 62 16.10 0.84 -11.40
CA HIS A 62 14.65 0.61 -11.42
C HIS A 62 14.33 -0.50 -10.42
N SER A 63 13.95 -0.12 -9.20
CA SER A 63 13.56 -1.05 -8.16
C SER A 63 12.23 -1.65 -8.62
N GLU A 64 12.30 -2.76 -9.38
CA GLU A 64 11.15 -3.42 -10.01
C GLU A 64 10.00 -3.66 -9.03
N ASN A 65 10.35 -3.84 -7.76
CA ASN A 65 9.43 -4.11 -6.66
C ASN A 65 9.01 -2.87 -5.85
N CYS A 66 9.16 -1.65 -6.38
CA CYS A 66 8.75 -0.42 -5.71
C CYS A 66 7.94 0.49 -6.63
N GLU A 67 6.68 0.75 -6.27
CA GLU A 67 5.77 1.62 -7.02
C GLU A 67 6.25 3.07 -7.06
N LEU A 68 7.05 3.51 -6.08
CA LEU A 68 7.65 4.85 -6.05
C LEU A 68 8.88 5.00 -6.97
N SER A 69 9.37 3.91 -7.57
CA SER A 69 10.45 3.97 -8.57
C SER A 69 9.95 4.40 -9.96
N ASP A 70 8.65 4.23 -10.23
CA ASP A 70 7.97 4.67 -11.45
C ASP A 70 7.21 5.97 -11.17
N THR A 71 7.49 7.02 -11.93
CA THR A 71 6.90 8.35 -11.72
C THR A 71 5.37 8.37 -11.90
N LYS A 72 4.84 7.59 -12.85
CA LYS A 72 3.39 7.50 -13.09
C LYS A 72 2.70 6.77 -11.95
N LYS A 73 3.28 5.66 -11.47
CA LYS A 73 2.75 4.93 -10.31
C LYS A 73 2.86 5.74 -9.01
N ALA A 74 3.98 6.42 -8.80
CA ALA A 74 4.20 7.26 -7.63
C ALA A 74 3.15 8.38 -7.49
N ALA A 75 2.70 8.96 -8.59
CA ALA A 75 1.67 10.00 -8.57
C ALA A 75 0.31 9.52 -8.02
N GLN A 76 0.08 8.20 -8.06
CA GLN A 76 -1.15 7.52 -7.63
C GLN A 76 -1.12 7.04 -6.18
N ILE A 77 0.03 7.15 -5.50
CA ILE A 77 0.21 6.77 -4.10
C ILE A 77 -0.11 7.97 -3.19
N PRO A 78 -0.85 7.78 -2.08
CA PRO A 78 -1.10 8.83 -1.10
C PRO A 78 0.19 9.37 -0.47
N ASP A 79 0.11 10.58 0.08
CA ASP A 79 1.16 11.09 0.95
C ASP A 79 1.22 10.30 2.26
N TYR A 80 2.38 10.27 2.90
CA TYR A 80 2.59 9.65 4.21
C TYR A 80 2.46 10.67 5.34
N ASP A 81 1.97 10.20 6.48
CA ASP A 81 1.98 10.85 7.79
C ASP A 81 2.42 9.82 8.84
N PHE A 82 3.73 9.76 9.04
CA PHE A 82 4.34 8.82 10.00
C PHE A 82 4.08 9.18 11.47
N GLN A 83 3.60 10.39 11.74
CA GLN A 83 3.24 10.82 13.09
C GLN A 83 1.82 10.36 13.46
N ASN A 84 0.96 10.15 12.47
CA ASN A 84 -0.37 9.63 12.68
C ASN A 84 -0.36 8.11 12.89
N ARG A 85 -0.47 7.70 14.16
CA ARG A 85 -0.53 6.28 14.56
C ARG A 85 -1.93 5.69 14.63
N LYS A 86 -2.98 6.46 14.29
CA LYS A 86 -4.39 6.08 14.45
C LYS A 86 -4.68 4.67 13.92
N ILE A 87 -4.28 4.39 12.67
CA ILE A 87 -4.53 3.09 12.04
C ILE A 87 -3.80 1.96 12.77
N LEU A 88 -2.55 2.19 13.19
CA LEU A 88 -1.79 1.19 13.93
C LEU A 88 -2.41 0.89 15.29
N ASP A 89 -3.00 1.89 15.95
CA ASP A 89 -3.72 1.71 17.20
C ASP A 89 -5.05 1.01 16.99
N GLU A 90 -5.81 1.35 15.93
CA GLU A 90 -7.03 0.64 15.54
C GLU A 90 -6.77 -0.83 15.18
N LEU A 91 -5.60 -1.15 14.60
CA LEU A 91 -5.17 -2.53 14.32
C LEU A 91 -4.77 -3.32 15.57
N LYS A 92 -4.48 -2.68 16.71
CA LYS A 92 -4.27 -3.42 17.97
C LYS A 92 -5.58 -4.05 18.47
N ASN A 93 -6.72 -3.49 18.09
CA ASN A 93 -8.01 -4.09 18.37
C ASN A 93 -8.20 -5.36 17.53
N GLN A 94 -8.31 -6.51 18.21
CA GLN A 94 -8.50 -7.80 17.58
C GLN A 94 -9.80 -7.86 16.76
N GLU A 95 -10.86 -7.17 17.20
CA GLU A 95 -12.12 -7.08 16.47
C GLU A 95 -11.92 -6.46 15.09
N ASN A 96 -11.20 -5.33 15.02
CA ASN A 96 -10.88 -4.67 13.75
C ASN A 96 -10.05 -5.57 12.83
N ARG A 97 -9.04 -6.26 13.36
CA ARG A 97 -8.25 -7.22 12.55
C ARG A 97 -9.11 -8.37 12.04
N LYS A 98 -10.04 -8.89 12.85
CA LYS A 98 -11.00 -9.92 12.42
C LYS A 98 -11.93 -9.42 11.33
N LYS A 99 -12.45 -8.20 11.45
CA LYS A 99 -13.30 -7.55 10.42
C LYS A 99 -12.54 -7.41 9.10
N ILE A 100 -11.28 -6.98 9.15
CA ILE A 100 -10.44 -6.88 7.95
C ILE A 100 -10.24 -8.27 7.31
N TYR A 101 -9.91 -9.28 8.10
CA TYR A 101 -9.74 -10.65 7.59
C TYR A 101 -11.04 -11.20 6.97
N ALA A 102 -12.18 -11.03 7.65
CA ALA A 102 -13.48 -11.48 7.19
C ALA A 102 -13.82 -10.88 5.81
N ILE A 103 -13.64 -9.57 5.65
CA ILE A 103 -13.87 -8.89 4.36
C ILE A 103 -12.94 -9.44 3.26
N CYS A 104 -11.64 -9.57 3.55
CA CYS A 104 -10.71 -10.12 2.57
C CYS A 104 -11.12 -11.53 2.14
N LYS A 105 -11.59 -12.35 3.08
CA LYS A 105 -12.03 -13.72 2.83
C LYS A 105 -13.30 -13.79 2.00
N ASP A 106 -14.28 -12.92 2.28
CA ASP A 106 -15.51 -12.82 1.50
C ASP A 106 -15.23 -12.43 0.05
N ILE A 107 -14.31 -11.49 -0.18
CA ILE A 107 -13.94 -11.04 -1.53
C ILE A 107 -13.17 -12.12 -2.31
N ILE A 108 -12.16 -12.75 -1.70
CA ILE A 108 -11.33 -13.79 -2.35
C ILE A 108 -12.08 -15.12 -2.51
N ASN A 109 -13.29 -15.25 -1.96
CA ASN A 109 -14.15 -16.44 -1.99
C ASN A 109 -13.66 -17.55 -1.02
N ASN A 110 -13.94 -17.41 0.27
CA ASN A 110 -13.93 -18.38 1.40
C ASN A 110 -12.74 -19.33 1.60
N LYS A 111 -11.78 -19.40 0.69
CA LYS A 111 -10.57 -20.22 0.74
C LYS A 111 -9.34 -19.44 1.21
N PHE A 112 -9.48 -18.14 1.42
CA PHE A 112 -8.42 -17.26 1.92
C PHE A 112 -8.04 -17.62 3.37
N LYS A 113 -6.82 -18.11 3.54
CA LYS A 113 -6.31 -18.58 4.83
C LYS A 113 -5.77 -17.42 5.67
N PHE A 114 -5.76 -17.60 6.99
CA PHE A 114 -5.19 -16.63 7.91
C PHE A 114 -3.68 -16.40 7.67
N SER A 115 -2.96 -17.45 7.24
CA SER A 115 -1.56 -17.34 6.84
C SER A 115 -1.34 -16.35 5.69
N GLU A 116 -2.22 -16.37 4.69
CA GLU A 116 -2.15 -15.46 3.55
C GLU A 116 -2.51 -14.02 3.98
N PHE A 117 -3.43 -13.87 4.92
CA PHE A 117 -3.75 -12.58 5.52
C PHE A 117 -2.53 -11.96 6.23
N TYR A 118 -1.82 -12.76 7.03
CA TYR A 118 -0.60 -12.31 7.70
C TYR A 118 0.50 -11.90 6.73
N GLU A 119 0.63 -12.57 5.58
CA GLU A 119 1.53 -12.15 4.51
C GLU A 119 1.17 -10.77 3.97
N LEU A 120 -0.11 -10.50 3.72
CA LEU A 120 -0.56 -9.17 3.26
C LEU A 120 -0.25 -8.11 4.30
N GLU A 121 -0.51 -8.38 5.58
CA GLU A 121 -0.19 -7.45 6.67
C GLU A 121 1.32 -7.16 6.74
N LYS A 122 2.16 -8.17 6.54
CA LYS A 122 3.61 -8.03 6.49
C LYS A 122 4.06 -7.16 5.31
N ILE A 123 3.49 -7.38 4.12
CA ILE A 123 3.77 -6.55 2.94
C ILE A 123 3.34 -5.11 3.20
N ALA A 124 2.14 -4.90 3.74
CA ALA A 124 1.61 -3.57 4.04
C ALA A 124 2.46 -2.81 5.07
N LYS A 125 2.92 -3.52 6.11
CA LYS A 125 3.85 -2.97 7.10
C LYS A 125 5.17 -2.57 6.47
N ASN A 126 5.77 -3.45 5.66
CA ASN A 126 7.03 -3.16 4.97
C ASN A 126 6.90 -1.98 4.00
N ARG A 127 5.72 -1.79 3.43
CA ARG A 127 5.38 -0.68 2.54
C ARG A 127 4.89 0.59 3.23
N ASN A 128 4.87 0.59 4.56
CA ASN A 128 4.38 1.71 5.38
C ASN A 128 2.96 2.19 5.01
N ILE A 129 2.11 1.28 4.50
CA ILE A 129 0.76 1.59 4.01
C ILE A 129 -0.11 2.22 5.12
N TYR A 130 0.06 1.74 6.36
CA TYR A 130 -0.72 2.22 7.50
C TYR A 130 -0.47 3.69 7.87
N TYR A 131 0.56 4.30 7.29
CA TYR A 131 0.88 5.72 7.46
C TYR A 131 0.38 6.58 6.31
N TYR A 132 -0.43 6.07 5.38
CA TYR A 132 -1.06 6.91 4.37
C TYR A 132 -1.98 7.95 5.02
N LYS A 133 -1.83 9.22 4.61
CA LYS A 133 -2.70 10.32 5.05
C LYS A 133 -4.15 10.02 4.73
N ASN A 134 -5.05 10.35 5.66
CA ASN A 134 -6.49 10.16 5.54
C ASN A 134 -6.96 8.70 5.36
N LEU A 135 -6.08 7.72 5.64
CA LEU A 135 -6.48 6.32 5.67
C LEU A 135 -7.46 6.08 6.83
N GLU A 136 -8.49 5.28 6.57
CA GLU A 136 -9.43 4.78 7.58
C GLU A 136 -9.39 3.24 7.63
N ILE A 137 -9.63 2.66 8.81
CA ILE A 137 -9.53 1.21 9.05
C ILE A 137 -10.33 0.36 8.05
N TRP A 138 -11.53 0.82 7.68
CA TRP A 138 -12.43 0.11 6.78
C TRP A 138 -11.90 0.03 5.33
N MET A 139 -10.96 0.89 4.96
CA MET A 139 -10.32 0.89 3.63
C MET A 139 -9.20 -0.15 3.53
N ILE A 140 -8.67 -0.64 4.66
CA ILE A 140 -7.50 -1.54 4.68
C ILE A 140 -7.71 -2.83 3.87
N PRO A 141 -8.84 -3.56 3.97
CA PRO A 141 -9.04 -4.78 3.20
C PRO A 141 -8.80 -4.57 1.70
N TYR A 142 -9.28 -3.44 1.18
CA TYR A 142 -9.16 -3.08 -0.24
C TYR A 142 -7.71 -2.94 -0.66
N ILE A 143 -6.92 -2.28 0.18
CA ILE A 143 -5.51 -2.05 -0.10
C ILE A 143 -4.76 -3.39 -0.01
N LEU A 144 -5.01 -4.18 1.04
CA LEU A 144 -4.34 -5.47 1.24
C LEU A 144 -4.55 -6.42 0.04
N LEU A 145 -5.77 -6.50 -0.48
CA LEU A 145 -6.09 -7.34 -1.64
C LEU A 145 -5.36 -6.93 -2.92
N THR A 146 -4.86 -5.70 -3.02
CA THR A 146 -4.09 -5.25 -4.20
C THR A 146 -2.60 -5.60 -4.14
N LEU A 147 -2.11 -6.12 -2.99
CA LEU A 147 -0.68 -6.31 -2.76
C LEU A 147 -0.10 -7.57 -3.39
N LYS A 148 -0.93 -8.55 -3.77
CA LYS A 148 -0.50 -9.77 -4.45
C LYS A 148 -1.57 -10.30 -5.40
N ASN A 149 -1.17 -11.26 -6.22
CA ASN A 149 -2.09 -12.07 -7.00
C ASN A 149 -2.56 -13.28 -6.19
N PHE A 150 -3.73 -13.82 -6.54
CA PHE A 150 -4.35 -14.95 -5.84
C PHE A 150 -4.72 -16.06 -6.81
N ASP A 151 -4.37 -17.30 -6.46
CA ASP A 151 -4.78 -18.46 -7.23
C ASP A 151 -6.16 -18.94 -6.76
N ILE A 152 -7.14 -18.94 -7.66
CA ILE A 152 -8.52 -19.32 -7.38
C ILE A 152 -8.85 -20.57 -8.17
N MET A 153 -9.44 -21.56 -7.50
CA MET A 153 -9.97 -22.76 -8.16
C MET A 153 -11.16 -22.41 -9.05
N LYS A 154 -11.16 -22.93 -10.28
CA LYS A 154 -12.34 -22.92 -11.15
C LYS A 154 -13.47 -23.71 -10.48
N LYS A 155 -14.71 -23.38 -10.84
CA LYS A 155 -15.92 -24.06 -10.31
C LYS A 155 -15.90 -25.57 -10.55
N ASN A 156 -15.20 -26.04 -11.58
CA ASN A 156 -15.13 -27.45 -11.98
C ASN A 156 -14.05 -28.23 -11.21
N GLY A 157 -13.32 -27.61 -10.27
CA GLY A 157 -12.42 -28.29 -9.34
C GLY A 157 -11.01 -28.59 -9.85
N ASP A 158 -10.81 -28.71 -11.17
CA ASP A 158 -9.56 -29.28 -11.72
C ASP A 158 -8.45 -28.26 -12.02
N ASP A 159 -8.79 -26.98 -12.19
CA ASP A 159 -7.83 -25.94 -12.59
C ASP A 159 -7.82 -24.74 -11.66
N LEU A 160 -6.64 -24.13 -11.52
CA LEU A 160 -6.46 -22.81 -10.93
C LEU A 160 -6.45 -21.73 -12.00
N TYR A 161 -6.93 -20.54 -11.66
CA TYR A 161 -6.66 -19.31 -12.40
C TYR A 161 -6.19 -18.24 -11.44
N THR A 162 -5.18 -17.49 -11.86
CA THR A 162 -4.61 -16.43 -11.04
C THR A 162 -5.36 -15.12 -11.31
N VAL A 163 -5.78 -14.45 -10.25
CA VAL A 163 -6.45 -13.15 -10.31
C VAL A 163 -5.62 -12.07 -9.64
N GLN A 164 -5.87 -10.85 -10.07
CA GLN A 164 -5.35 -9.64 -9.46
C GLN A 164 -6.54 -8.76 -9.09
N PHE A 165 -6.48 -8.15 -7.90
CA PHE A 165 -7.41 -7.08 -7.53
C PHE A 165 -6.75 -5.73 -7.79
N VAL A 166 -7.50 -4.84 -8.44
CA VAL A 166 -7.05 -3.48 -8.75
C VAL A 166 -8.11 -2.48 -8.30
N LEU A 167 -7.71 -1.37 -7.71
CA LEU A 167 -8.65 -0.30 -7.38
C LEU A 167 -9.15 0.33 -8.69
N LYS A 168 -10.46 0.58 -8.76
CA LYS A 168 -11.07 1.24 -9.93
C LYS A 168 -10.53 2.65 -10.14
N ASN A 169 -10.34 3.37 -9.05
CA ASN A 169 -9.68 4.68 -9.01
C ASN A 169 -8.33 4.54 -8.30
N SER A 170 -7.41 5.48 -8.50
CA SER A 170 -6.15 5.42 -7.77
C SER A 170 -6.34 5.54 -6.27
N LEU A 171 -5.42 4.95 -5.51
CA LEU A 171 -5.47 4.99 -4.05
C LEU A 171 -5.46 6.44 -3.54
N ARG A 172 -4.61 7.29 -4.12
CA ARG A 172 -4.57 8.72 -3.83
C ARG A 172 -5.88 9.46 -4.15
N ALA A 173 -6.55 9.13 -5.26
CA ALA A 173 -7.82 9.77 -5.61
C ALA A 173 -8.93 9.36 -4.64
N THR A 174 -8.92 8.10 -4.20
CA THR A 174 -9.99 7.53 -3.38
C THR A 174 -9.84 7.90 -1.90
N ILE A 175 -8.61 7.89 -1.37
CA ILE A 175 -8.35 8.26 0.02
C ILE A 175 -8.58 9.77 0.22
N GLY A 176 -9.52 10.11 1.10
CA GLY A 176 -9.88 11.49 1.43
C GLY A 176 -10.91 12.14 0.50
N ASN A 177 -11.35 11.47 -0.58
CA ASN A 177 -12.45 11.95 -1.42
C ASN A 177 -13.76 11.25 -1.05
N LYS A 178 -14.60 11.94 -0.26
CA LYS A 178 -15.90 11.42 0.20
C LYS A 178 -16.88 11.07 -0.93
N HIS A 179 -16.65 11.54 -2.15
CA HIS A 179 -17.53 11.29 -3.30
C HIS A 179 -17.14 10.06 -4.11
N LEU A 180 -15.92 9.53 -3.92
CA LEU A 180 -15.47 8.33 -4.63
C LEU A 180 -15.68 7.10 -3.77
N LYS A 181 -16.38 6.11 -4.34
CA LYS A 181 -16.52 4.80 -3.72
C LYS A 181 -15.20 4.03 -3.81
N PHE A 182 -14.87 3.33 -2.73
CA PHE A 182 -13.78 2.37 -2.71
C PHE A 182 -14.26 1.09 -3.43
N GLU A 183 -13.80 0.91 -4.67
CA GLU A 183 -14.19 -0.19 -5.54
C GLU A 183 -12.96 -0.97 -6.00
N LEU A 184 -12.97 -2.30 -5.84
CA LEU A 184 -12.00 -3.22 -6.42
C LEU A 184 -12.56 -3.86 -7.67
N ASN A 185 -11.81 -3.85 -8.76
CA ASN A 185 -12.05 -4.70 -9.89
C ASN A 185 -11.22 -5.97 -9.77
N LYS A 186 -11.83 -7.10 -10.09
CA LYS A 186 -11.15 -8.39 -10.19
C LYS A 186 -10.80 -8.64 -11.65
N ILE A 187 -9.54 -8.90 -11.94
CA ILE A 187 -9.04 -9.17 -13.29
C ILE A 187 -8.23 -10.45 -13.31
N PHE A 188 -8.21 -11.15 -14.45
CA PHE A 188 -7.27 -12.26 -14.63
C PHE A 188 -5.84 -11.71 -14.71
N SER A 189 -4.90 -12.35 -14.03
CA SER A 189 -3.53 -11.80 -13.93
C SER A 189 -2.78 -11.85 -15.27
N ASP A 190 -3.11 -12.79 -16.14
CA ASP A 190 -2.49 -13.03 -17.45
C ASP A 190 -3.01 -12.07 -18.53
N SER A 191 -4.32 -12.04 -18.73
CA SER A 191 -4.98 -11.30 -19.81
C SER A 191 -5.37 -9.89 -19.41
N LYS A 192 -5.31 -9.56 -18.10
CA LYS A 192 -5.81 -8.31 -17.51
C LYS A 192 -7.28 -8.00 -17.82
N LYS A 193 -8.03 -8.99 -18.31
CA LYS A 193 -9.46 -8.87 -18.59
C LYS A 193 -10.27 -8.99 -17.30
N PRO A 194 -11.45 -8.35 -17.21
CA PRO A 194 -12.35 -8.49 -16.07
C PRO A 194 -12.68 -9.97 -15.77
N ALA A 195 -12.58 -10.35 -14.50
CA ALA A 195 -12.88 -11.69 -14.00
C ALA A 195 -14.11 -11.62 -13.07
N PRO A 196 -15.11 -12.49 -13.22
CA PRO A 196 -16.28 -12.47 -12.34
C PRO A 196 -15.98 -12.83 -10.87
N PRO A 197 -16.72 -12.23 -9.91
CA PRO A 197 -17.56 -11.04 -10.09
C PRO A 197 -16.68 -9.81 -10.35
N TYR A 198 -17.12 -8.96 -11.27
CA TYR A 198 -16.28 -7.94 -11.93
C TYR A 198 -15.78 -6.84 -10.99
N SER A 199 -16.56 -6.52 -9.95
CA SER A 199 -16.25 -5.45 -9.00
C SER A 199 -16.79 -5.73 -7.60
N TYR A 200 -16.10 -5.22 -6.59
CA TYR A 200 -16.48 -5.27 -5.18
C TYR A 200 -16.45 -3.86 -4.60
N SER A 201 -17.54 -3.45 -3.95
CA SER A 201 -17.63 -2.20 -3.18
C SER A 201 -18.04 -2.54 -1.76
N ILE A 202 -17.38 -1.96 -0.78
CA ILE A 202 -17.74 -2.07 0.63
C ILE A 202 -17.83 -0.67 1.19
N SER A 203 -18.93 -0.43 1.88
CA SER A 203 -19.13 0.79 2.63
C SER A 203 -18.57 0.65 4.05
N LYS A 204 -18.42 1.78 4.74
CA LYS A 204 -18.00 1.78 6.13
C LYS A 204 -18.98 0.99 7.01
N GLU A 205 -20.27 1.08 6.72
CA GLU A 205 -21.33 0.35 7.44
C GLU A 205 -21.15 -1.17 7.29
N GLN A 206 -20.87 -1.65 6.07
CA GLN A 206 -20.59 -3.07 5.86
C GLN A 206 -19.34 -3.55 6.63
N PHE A 207 -18.34 -2.70 6.83
CA PHE A 207 -17.20 -3.03 7.69
C PHE A 207 -17.60 -3.12 9.17
N GLU A 208 -18.47 -2.24 9.63
CA GLU A 208 -18.93 -2.21 11.02
C GLU A 208 -19.81 -3.42 11.36
N ASP A 209 -20.66 -3.84 10.40
CA ASP A 209 -21.69 -4.88 10.56
C ASP A 209 -21.24 -6.30 10.21
N ILE A 210 -20.04 -6.51 9.68
CA ILE A 210 -19.60 -7.84 9.22
C ILE A 210 -19.56 -8.85 10.38
N ASP A 211 -20.15 -10.03 10.17
CA ASP A 211 -20.13 -11.12 11.14
C ASP A 211 -18.73 -11.73 11.26
N ILE A 212 -18.17 -11.64 12.46
CA ILE A 212 -16.86 -12.18 12.84
C ILE A 212 -16.95 -13.27 13.91
N SER A 213 -18.17 -13.68 14.30
CA SER A 213 -18.40 -14.66 15.38
C SER A 213 -17.80 -16.04 15.08
N TRP A 214 -17.71 -16.39 13.80
CA TRP A 214 -17.10 -17.63 13.33
C TRP A 214 -15.56 -17.64 13.39
N ILE A 215 -14.92 -16.48 13.57
CA ILE A 215 -13.46 -16.37 13.69
C ILE A 215 -13.06 -16.67 15.13
N LYS A 216 -12.71 -17.94 15.37
CA LYS A 216 -12.10 -18.39 16.63
C LYS A 216 -10.73 -17.75 16.79
N TYR A 217 -10.37 -17.42 18.03
CA TYR A 217 -9.03 -16.94 18.34
C TYR A 217 -8.02 -18.07 18.09
N ASP A 218 -6.97 -17.77 17.34
CA ASP A 218 -5.72 -18.55 17.35
C ASP A 218 -4.92 -18.18 18.61
#